data_AF-A0A7S1Y8V8-F1
#
_entry.id   AF-A0A7S1Y8V8-F1
#
_cell.length_a   1.000
_cell.length_b   1.000
_cell.length_c   1.000
_cell.angle_alpha   90.00
_cell.angle_beta   90.00
_cell.angle_gamma   90.00
#
_symmetry.space_group_name_H-M   'P 1'
#
loop_
_entity.id
_entity.type
_entity.pdbx_description
1 polymer ?
#
loop_
_entity_poly.entity_id
_entity_poly.type
_entity_poly.pdbx_seq_one_letter_code
_entity_poly.pdbx_strand_id
1 'polypeptide(L)'
;GATVEEAIQEALGQVDEQEISGPAITPFVLKRIAERTGGDSLRSNMALVRKNAHVGAEIAKAIAFQRSATSAIWTPPTSNTKPNIAVLGGAVVDLVAKPRDGEELIAGTSNP
;
A
#
# COMPACT_ATOMS: atom_id res chain seq x y z
N GLY A 1 8.57 -11.22 -11.70
CA GLY A 1 9.59 -10.18 -11.52
C GLY A 1 9.92 -9.58 -12.87
N ALA A 2 10.71 -10.30 -13.68
CA ALA A 2 11.19 -9.85 -15.00
C ALA A 2 10.06 -9.42 -15.97
N THR A 3 8.97 -10.18 -16.07
CA THR A 3 7.86 -9.91 -17.00
C THR A 3 7.06 -8.63 -16.71
N VAL A 4 7.06 -8.14 -15.46
CA VAL A 4 6.36 -6.89 -15.12
C VAL A 4 7.26 -5.69 -15.42
N GLU A 5 8.55 -5.80 -15.13
CA GLU A 5 9.53 -4.75 -15.43
C GLU A 5 9.64 -4.53 -16.95
N GLU A 6 9.73 -5.61 -17.73
CA GLU A 6 9.71 -5.53 -19.20
C GLU A 6 8.45 -4.85 -19.73
N ALA A 7 7.28 -5.14 -19.14
CA ALA A 7 6.02 -4.52 -19.52
C ALA A 7 5.94 -3.03 -19.15
N ILE A 8 6.60 -2.61 -18.06
CA ILE A 8 6.71 -1.20 -17.67
C ILE A 8 7.58 -0.44 -18.67
N GLN A 9 8.77 -0.95 -18.97
CA GLN A 9 9.69 -0.30 -19.90
C GLN A 9 9.07 -0.16 -21.30
N GLU A 10 8.37 -1.19 -21.79
CA GLU A 10 7.68 -1.12 -23.07
C GLU A 10 6.53 -0.10 -23.06
N ALA A 11 5.76 -0.04 -21.96
CA ALA A 11 4.67 0.93 -21.84
C ALA A 11 5.18 2.38 -21.82
N LEU A 12 6.33 2.63 -21.19
CA LEU A 12 6.96 3.94 -21.18
C LEU A 12 7.49 4.34 -22.58
N GLY A 13 8.10 3.41 -23.32
CA GLY A 13 8.50 3.67 -24.71
C GLY A 13 7.32 4.04 -25.61
N GLN A 14 6.17 3.38 -25.43
CA GLN A 14 4.94 3.71 -26.17
C GLN A 14 4.33 5.07 -25.78
N VAL A 15 4.50 5.50 -24.53
CA VAL A 15 4.11 6.85 -24.08
C VAL A 15 4.89 7.91 -24.84
N ASP A 16 6.21 7.69 -24.99
CA ASP A 16 7.08 8.60 -25.73
C ASP A 16 6.77 8.59 -27.24
N GLU A 17 6.59 7.41 -27.85
CA GLU A 17 6.24 7.27 -29.27
C GLU A 17 4.88 7.91 -29.63
N GLN A 18 3.92 7.88 -28.70
CA GLN A 18 2.55 8.38 -28.90
C GLN A 18 2.35 9.80 -28.33
N GLU A 19 3.43 10.45 -27.85
CA GLU A 19 3.43 11.77 -27.22
C GLU A 19 2.39 11.91 -26.09
N ILE A 20 2.12 10.82 -25.37
CA ILE A 20 1.15 10.78 -24.28
C ILE A 20 1.72 11.55 -23.09
N SER A 21 1.00 12.56 -22.62
CA SER A 21 1.53 13.49 -21.63
C SER A 21 0.53 13.82 -20.53
N GLY A 22 1.06 14.22 -19.38
CA GLY A 22 0.28 14.62 -18.21
C GLY A 22 -0.57 13.48 -17.63
N PRO A 23 -1.83 13.74 -17.22
CA PRO A 23 -2.65 12.78 -16.49
C PRO A 23 -3.04 11.53 -17.31
N ALA A 24 -2.78 11.52 -18.62
CA ALA A 24 -3.05 10.38 -19.49
C ALA A 24 -2.00 9.26 -19.37
N ILE A 25 -0.79 9.55 -18.84
CA ILE A 25 0.31 8.59 -18.74
C ILE A 25 -0.07 7.41 -17.84
N THR A 26 -0.51 7.68 -16.61
CA THR A 26 -0.82 6.64 -15.61
C THR A 26 -1.89 5.65 -16.08
N PRO A 27 -3.07 6.07 -16.57
CA PRO A 27 -4.07 5.12 -17.06
C PRO A 27 -3.59 4.35 -18.29
N PHE A 28 -2.77 4.93 -19.16
CA PHE A 28 -2.18 4.25 -20.32
C PHE A 28 -1.20 3.14 -19.89
N VAL A 29 -0.22 3.48 -19.05
CA VAL A 29 0.81 2.55 -18.58
C VAL A 29 0.19 1.38 -17.83
N LEU A 30 -0.76 1.64 -16.93
CA LEU A 30 -1.44 0.59 -16.16
C LEU A 30 -2.25 -0.35 -17.07
N LYS A 31 -2.93 0.19 -18.09
CA LYS A 31 -3.66 -0.62 -19.07
C LYS A 31 -2.69 -1.52 -19.85
N ARG A 32 -1.55 -0.98 -20.28
CA ARG A 32 -0.58 -1.72 -21.09
C ARG A 32 0.08 -2.85 -20.31
N ILE A 33 0.45 -2.61 -19.06
CA ILE A 33 0.98 -3.64 -18.16
C ILE A 33 -0.06 -4.74 -17.92
N ALA A 34 -1.34 -4.38 -17.73
CA ALA A 34 -2.41 -5.36 -17.53
C ALA A 34 -2.62 -6.25 -18.78
N GLU A 35 -2.58 -5.67 -19.98
CA GLU A 35 -2.65 -6.41 -21.25
C GLU A 35 -1.46 -7.34 -21.44
N ARG A 36 -0.23 -6.86 -21.16
CA ARG A 36 1.00 -7.64 -21.36
C ARG A 36 1.20 -8.75 -20.36
N THR A 37 0.75 -8.56 -19.13
CA THR A 37 0.78 -9.60 -18.09
C THR A 37 -0.42 -10.55 -18.17
N GLY A 38 -1.28 -10.45 -19.20
CA GLY A 38 -2.45 -11.32 -19.34
C GLY A 38 -3.42 -11.25 -18.16
N GLY A 39 -3.45 -10.10 -17.46
CA GLY A 39 -4.21 -9.89 -16.25
C GLY A 39 -3.65 -10.57 -14.99
N ASP A 40 -2.44 -11.14 -14.99
CA ASP A 40 -1.84 -11.72 -13.77
C ASP A 40 -1.63 -10.68 -12.67
N SER A 41 -1.29 -9.44 -13.05
CA SER A 41 -1.21 -8.32 -12.11
C SER A 41 -2.58 -8.00 -11.49
N LEU A 42 -3.65 -8.02 -12.30
CA LEU A 42 -5.02 -7.82 -11.82
C LEU A 42 -5.47 -8.96 -10.89
N ARG A 43 -5.16 -10.21 -11.24
CA ARG A 43 -5.46 -11.38 -10.40
C ARG A 43 -4.71 -11.31 -9.07
N SER A 44 -3.43 -10.96 -9.10
CA SER A 44 -2.59 -10.81 -7.91
C SER A 44 -3.10 -9.68 -7.01
N ASN A 45 -3.46 -8.53 -7.59
CA ASN A 45 -4.00 -7.42 -6.82
C ASN A 45 -5.35 -7.77 -6.19
N MET A 46 -6.20 -8.50 -6.92
CA MET A 46 -7.48 -8.98 -6.40
C MET A 46 -7.29 -10.02 -5.27
N ALA A 47 -6.29 -10.90 -5.37
CA ALA A 47 -5.93 -11.83 -4.30
C ALA A 47 -5.42 -11.08 -3.06
N LEU A 48 -4.62 -10.04 -3.25
CA LEU A 48 -4.14 -9.18 -2.18
C LEU A 48 -5.29 -8.45 -1.48
N VAL A 49 -6.21 -7.84 -2.22
CA VAL A 49 -7.39 -7.17 -1.65
C VAL A 49 -8.23 -8.14 -0.83
N ARG A 50 -8.45 -9.37 -1.31
CA ARG A 50 -9.17 -10.41 -0.54
C ARG A 50 -8.44 -10.79 0.75
N LYS A 51 -7.12 -10.95 0.68
CA LYS A 51 -6.30 -11.23 1.88
C LYS A 51 -6.38 -10.08 2.88
N ASN A 52 -6.26 -8.84 2.42
CA ASN A 52 -6.36 -7.65 3.28
C ASN A 52 -7.74 -7.56 3.93
N ALA A 53 -8.81 -7.84 3.18
CA ALA A 53 -10.17 -7.88 3.73
C ALA A 53 -10.34 -8.98 4.78
N HIS A 54 -9.79 -10.18 4.55
CA HIS A 54 -9.83 -11.28 5.51
C HIS A 54 -9.09 -10.95 6.80
N VAL A 55 -7.85 -10.46 6.71
CA VAL A 55 -7.07 -10.02 7.87
C VAL A 55 -7.78 -8.89 8.62
N GLY A 56 -8.35 -7.92 7.89
CA GLY A 56 -9.13 -6.84 8.48
C GLY A 56 -10.36 -7.35 9.26
N ALA A 57 -11.06 -8.36 8.74
CA ALA A 57 -12.20 -8.98 9.41
C ALA A 57 -11.78 -9.73 10.69
N GLU A 58 -10.67 -10.46 10.67
CA GLU A 58 -10.14 -11.14 11.86
C GLU A 58 -9.74 -10.15 12.96
N ILE A 59 -9.09 -9.03 12.58
CA ILE A 59 -8.77 -7.94 13.51
C ILE A 59 -10.06 -7.36 14.10
N ALA A 60 -11.06 -7.06 13.26
CA ALA A 60 -12.33 -6.51 13.72
C ALA A 60 -13.06 -7.46 14.69
N LYS A 61 -13.02 -8.77 14.42
CA LYS A 61 -13.59 -9.81 15.30
C LYS A 61 -12.87 -9.88 16.64
N ALA A 62 -11.54 -9.85 16.64
CA ALA A 62 -10.75 -9.83 17.87
C ALA A 62 -11.06 -8.58 18.73
N ILE A 63 -11.16 -7.41 18.11
CA ILE A 63 -11.55 -6.16 18.77
C ILE A 63 -12.98 -6.26 19.31
N ALA A 64 -13.93 -6.76 18.51
CA ALA A 64 -15.32 -6.92 18.94
C ALA A 64 -15.44 -7.86 20.15
N PHE A 65 -14.72 -9.00 20.12
CA PHE A 65 -14.66 -9.93 21.25
C PHE A 65 -14.07 -9.27 22.51
N GLN A 66 -12.97 -8.52 22.38
CA GLN A 66 -12.38 -7.76 23.48
C GLN A 66 -13.34 -6.69 24.03
N ARG A 67 -14.11 -6.02 23.17
CA ARG A 67 -15.13 -5.03 23.56
C ARG A 67 -16.32 -5.68 24.26
N SER A 68 -16.75 -6.88 23.84
CA SER A 68 -17.79 -7.66 24.52
C SER A 68 -17.33 -8.17 25.88
N ALA A 69 -16.06 -8.58 26.01
CA ALA A 69 -15.45 -8.93 27.30
C ALA A 69 -15.23 -7.69 28.20
N THR A 70 -15.19 -6.49 27.61
CA THR A 70 -15.08 -5.18 28.29
C THR A 70 -16.42 -4.44 28.30
N SER A 71 -17.54 -5.16 28.29
CA SER A 71 -18.87 -4.57 28.56
C SER A 71 -19.04 -4.25 30.06
N ALA A 72 -18.02 -3.65 30.67
CA ALA A 72 -18.18 -2.87 31.88
C ALA A 72 -18.66 -1.49 31.43
N ILE A 73 -19.86 -1.11 31.85
CA ILE A 73 -20.37 0.25 31.75
C ILE A 73 -19.25 1.19 32.24
N TRP A 74 -18.73 2.02 31.34
CA TRP A 74 -17.76 3.04 31.71
C TRP A 74 -18.47 4.02 32.65
N THR A 75 -18.18 3.88 33.94
CA THR A 75 -18.57 4.87 34.94
C THR A 75 -17.37 5.80 35.06
N PRO A 76 -17.50 7.11 34.78
CA PRO A 76 -16.38 8.01 34.93
C PRO A 76 -15.88 7.91 36.38
N PRO A 77 -14.56 7.68 36.61
CA PRO A 77 -14.03 7.66 37.96
C PRO A 77 -14.29 9.03 38.61
N THR A 78 -14.98 9.04 39.73
CA THR A 78 -15.26 10.25 40.54
C THR A 78 -14.04 10.72 41.33
N SER A 79 -12.90 10.04 41.20
CA SER A 79 -11.67 10.38 41.91
C SER A 79 -10.82 11.38 41.12
N ASN A 80 -10.34 12.41 41.83
CA ASN A 80 -9.46 13.50 41.38
C ASN A 80 -8.01 13.03 41.01
N THR A 81 -7.85 11.80 40.51
CA THR A 81 -6.57 11.20 40.15
C THR A 81 -6.48 11.08 38.64
N LYS A 82 -5.43 11.67 38.07
CA LYS A 82 -5.17 11.75 36.62
C LYS A 82 -5.23 10.34 35.99
N PRO A 83 -6.10 10.08 35.00
CA PRO A 83 -6.17 8.76 34.38
C PRO A 83 -4.94 8.51 33.51
N ASN A 84 -4.41 7.29 33.57
CA ASN A 84 -3.38 6.80 32.67
C ASN A 84 -4.03 6.38 31.34
N ILE A 85 -4.24 7.34 30.44
CA ILE A 85 -4.79 7.08 29.10
C ILE A 85 -3.64 6.76 28.15
N ALA A 86 -3.66 5.57 27.55
CA ALA A 86 -2.77 5.20 26.46
C ALA A 86 -3.46 5.45 25.11
N VAL A 87 -2.87 6.29 24.26
CA VAL A 87 -3.33 6.54 22.90
C VAL A 87 -2.41 5.80 21.93
N LEU A 88 -2.98 4.86 21.17
CA LEU A 88 -2.28 4.14 20.10
C LEU A 88 -2.75 4.70 18.76
N GLY A 89 -1.86 5.42 18.08
CA GLY A 89 -2.05 5.88 16.70
C GLY A 89 -1.15 5.09 15.75
N GLY A 90 -1.60 4.89 14.51
CA GLY A 90 -0.79 4.33 13.42
C GLY A 90 -0.53 5.40 12.36
N ALA A 91 0.67 5.42 11.78
CA ALA A 91 1.02 6.25 10.64
C ALA A 91 1.41 5.35 9.46
N VAL A 92 0.92 5.68 8.27
CA VAL A 92 1.37 5.08 7.01
C VAL A 92 2.27 6.12 6.34
N VAL A 93 3.54 5.79 6.15
CA VAL A 93 4.55 6.68 5.55
C VAL A 93 4.99 6.07 4.23
N ASP A 94 4.83 6.83 3.14
CA ASP A 94 5.39 6.53 1.82
C ASP A 94 6.57 7.49 1.57
N LEU A 95 7.74 6.95 1.24
CA LEU A 95 8.99 7.70 1.10
C LEU A 95 9.54 7.52 -0.32
N VAL A 96 9.53 8.60 -1.08
CA VAL A 96 10.18 8.65 -2.40
C VAL A 96 11.48 9.43 -2.26
N ALA A 97 12.60 8.79 -2.56
CA ALA A 97 13.91 9.43 -2.66
C ALA A 97 14.31 9.56 -4.14
N LYS A 98 14.86 10.71 -4.51
CA LYS A 98 15.49 10.93 -5.81
C LYS A 98 16.97 11.28 -5.61
N PRO A 99 17.89 10.74 -6.42
CA PRO A 99 19.28 11.19 -6.42
C PRO A 99 19.35 12.66 -6.84
N ARG A 100 20.40 13.37 -6.40
CA ARG A 100 20.66 14.74 -6.87
C ARG A 100 21.13 14.70 -8.31
N ASP A 101 20.87 15.76 -9.07
CA ASP A 101 21.28 15.84 -10.47
C ASP A 101 22.81 15.65 -10.59
N GLY A 102 23.20 14.64 -11.37
CA GLY A 102 24.60 14.26 -11.58
C GLY A 102 25.16 13.21 -10.61
N GLU A 103 24.38 12.74 -9.64
CA GLU A 103 24.74 11.60 -8.79
C GLU A 103 24.12 10.31 -9.33
N GLU A 104 24.94 9.34 -9.72
CA GLU A 104 24.49 8.03 -10.21
C GLU A 104 24.10 7.13 -9.03
N LEU A 105 22.96 6.43 -9.15
CA LEU A 105 22.56 5.45 -8.15
C LEU A 105 23.50 4.25 -8.22
N ILE A 106 24.23 3.99 -7.13
CA ILE A 106 25.03 2.77 -7.02
C ILE A 106 24.06 1.60 -6.94
N ALA A 107 23.97 0.82 -8.02
CA ALA A 107 23.15 -0.37 -8.08
C ALA A 107 23.77 -1.45 -7.17
N GLY A 108 23.17 -1.67 -6.00
CA GLY A 108 23.52 -2.72 -5.07
C GLY A 108 22.33 -3.06 -4.20
N THR A 109 22.11 -4.35 -3.93
CA THR A 109 21.06 -4.79 -3.01
C THR A 109 21.58 -4.70 -1.57
N SER A 110 20.80 -4.10 -0.67
CA SER A 110 21.12 -3.98 0.77
C SER A 110 21.07 -5.32 1.52
N ASN A 111 20.82 -6.44 0.83
CA ASN A 111 20.78 -7.75 1.45
C ASN A 111 21.70 -8.72 0.69
N PRO A 112 22.67 -9.36 1.36
CA PRO A 112 23.42 -10.48 0.81
C PRO A 112 22.56 -11.74 0.66
#